data_AF-A0A1V9XTU7-F1
#
_entry.id   AF-A0A1V9XTU7-F1
#
_cell.length_a   1.000
_cell.length_b   1.000
_cell.length_c   1.000
_cell.angle_alpha   90.00
_cell.angle_beta   90.00
_cell.angle_gamma   90.00
#
_symmetry.space_group_name_H-M   'P 1'
#
loop_
_entity.id
_entity.type
_entity.pdbx_description
1 polymer ?
#
loop_
_entity_poly.entity_id
_entity_poly.type
_entity_poly.pdbx_seq_one_letter_code
_entity_poly.pdbx_strand_id
1 'polypeptide(L)'
;MTLPFRRLLEPAYTSSLFNCWEILLQEVEVDSQVHGDIARSLSQNVGMMLLEKTFFRKIQSRKIFLHRESFEAILTKAEELLAKCYDDYSIAYAAFAQSRSPQRLAEYYDAHNLYVQQLHATNGMIEQYYSVTLPKLLEELEDVSIYIS
;
A
#
# COMPACT_ATOMS: atom_id res chain seq x y z
N MET A 1 18.03 -19.62 -61.94
CA MET A 1 19.42 -19.27 -62.28
C MET A 1 20.00 -18.49 -61.11
N THR A 2 20.55 -19.20 -60.11
CA THR A 2 21.40 -18.67 -59.03
C THR A 2 22.09 -19.89 -58.42
N LEU A 3 23.41 -19.98 -58.58
CA LEU A 3 24.23 -21.15 -58.26
C LEU A 3 24.40 -21.32 -56.73
N PRO A 4 24.55 -22.56 -56.23
CA PRO A 4 24.85 -22.79 -54.82
C PRO A 4 26.32 -22.47 -54.57
N PHE A 5 26.61 -21.50 -53.71
CA PHE A 5 27.97 -21.08 -53.29
C PHE A 5 28.68 -22.14 -52.42
N ARG A 6 28.29 -23.42 -52.52
CA ARG A 6 28.72 -24.50 -51.64
C ARG A 6 29.35 -25.62 -52.44
N ARG A 7 30.36 -25.27 -53.23
CA ARG A 7 31.34 -26.21 -53.79
C ARG A 7 32.45 -25.40 -54.41
N LEU A 8 33.56 -25.29 -53.71
CA LEU A 8 34.94 -25.30 -54.23
C LEU A 8 35.85 -24.95 -53.05
N LEU A 9 36.40 -26.00 -52.42
CA LEU A 9 37.62 -26.09 -51.60
C LEU A 9 37.39 -26.88 -50.31
N GLU A 10 37.62 -28.18 -50.38
CA GLU A 10 38.22 -28.95 -49.29
C GLU A 10 38.94 -30.17 -49.90
N PRO A 11 39.98 -30.75 -49.26
CA PRO A 11 40.75 -30.26 -48.11
C PRO A 11 42.28 -30.44 -48.30
N ALA A 12 43.11 -29.53 -47.77
CA ALA A 12 44.52 -29.86 -47.49
C ALA A 12 45.09 -28.85 -46.49
N TYR A 13 45.18 -29.29 -45.24
CA TYR A 13 45.57 -28.51 -44.06
C TYR A 13 44.56 -27.43 -43.68
N THR A 14 43.54 -27.81 -42.92
CA THR A 14 43.00 -26.87 -41.94
C THR A 14 44.18 -26.44 -41.08
N SER A 15 44.70 -25.23 -41.32
CA SER A 15 45.73 -24.66 -40.46
C SER A 15 45.26 -24.81 -39.01
N SER A 16 46.13 -25.19 -38.08
CA SER A 16 45.77 -25.22 -36.66
C SER A 16 45.15 -23.90 -36.21
N LEU A 17 45.55 -22.79 -36.84
CA LEU A 17 44.94 -21.48 -36.70
C LEU A 17 43.49 -21.43 -37.20
N PHE A 18 43.18 -22.02 -38.35
CA PHE A 18 41.82 -22.07 -38.89
C PHE A 18 40.89 -22.92 -38.01
N ASN A 19 41.35 -24.10 -37.55
CA ASN A 19 40.58 -24.90 -36.59
C ASN A 19 40.37 -24.19 -35.25
N CYS A 20 41.39 -23.51 -34.75
CA CYS A 20 41.28 -22.70 -33.53
C CYS A 20 40.26 -21.57 -33.69
N TRP A 21 40.24 -20.90 -34.85
CA TRP A 21 39.27 -19.86 -35.16
C TRP A 21 37.82 -20.40 -35.21
N GLU A 22 37.60 -21.54 -35.86
CA GLU A 22 36.27 -22.18 -35.90
C GLU A 22 35.78 -22.59 -34.51
N ILE A 23 36.66 -23.11 -33.64
CA ILE A 23 36.31 -23.44 -32.25
C ILE A 23 35.94 -22.18 -31.48
N LEU A 24 36.73 -21.10 -31.61
CA LEU A 24 36.46 -19.84 -30.92
C LEU A 24 35.12 -19.23 -31.39
N LEU A 25 34.78 -19.32 -32.68
CA LEU A 25 33.48 -18.89 -33.17
C LEU A 25 32.33 -19.72 -32.59
N GLN A 26 32.49 -21.04 -32.50
CA GLN A 26 31.50 -21.91 -31.86
C GLN A 26 31.33 -21.61 -30.37
N GLU A 27 32.42 -21.37 -29.65
CA GLU A 27 32.37 -20.99 -28.23
C GLU A 27 31.62 -19.67 -28.04
N VAL A 28 31.87 -18.66 -28.89
CA VAL A 28 31.15 -17.38 -28.85
C VAL A 28 29.66 -17.56 -29.18
N GLU A 29 29.31 -18.42 -30.14
CA GLU A 29 27.92 -18.71 -30.46
C GLU A 29 27.19 -19.39 -29.29
N VAL A 30 27.82 -20.38 -28.65
CA VAL A 30 27.29 -21.06 -27.47
C VAL A 30 27.13 -20.07 -26.31
N ASP A 31 28.13 -19.24 -26.04
CA ASP A 31 28.08 -18.24 -24.98
C ASP A 31 26.96 -17.20 -25.22
N SER A 32 26.74 -16.80 -26.48
CA SER A 32 25.64 -15.92 -26.86
C SER A 32 24.26 -16.56 -26.58
N GLN A 33 24.11 -17.84 -26.87
CA GLN A 33 22.87 -18.58 -26.58
C GLN A 33 22.63 -18.67 -25.07
N VAL A 34 23.66 -18.99 -24.29
CA VAL A 34 23.58 -19.06 -22.82
C VAL A 34 23.18 -17.70 -22.23
N HIS A 35 23.80 -16.60 -22.67
CA HIS A 35 23.40 -15.26 -22.25
C HIS A 35 21.94 -14.94 -22.61
N GLY A 36 21.49 -15.36 -23.79
CA GLY A 36 20.08 -15.22 -24.20
C GLY A 36 19.12 -15.98 -23.27
N ASP A 37 19.49 -17.18 -22.85
CA ASP A 37 18.69 -18.01 -21.93
C ASP A 37 18.68 -17.43 -20.51
N ILE A 38 19.82 -16.92 -20.03
CA ILE A 38 19.91 -16.21 -18.74
C ILE A 38 19.02 -14.97 -18.77
N ALA A 39 19.09 -14.14 -19.81
CA ALA A 39 18.26 -12.95 -19.94
C ALA A 39 16.76 -13.28 -19.96
N ARG A 40 16.37 -14.36 -20.65
CA ARG A 40 14.99 -14.84 -20.66
C ARG A 40 14.54 -15.31 -19.28
N SER A 41 15.36 -16.11 -18.61
CA SER A 41 15.09 -16.61 -17.25
C SER A 41 14.92 -15.46 -16.25
N LEU A 42 15.83 -14.47 -16.27
CA LEU A 42 15.71 -13.29 -15.42
C LEU A 42 14.43 -12.50 -15.71
N SER A 43 14.09 -12.30 -16.98
CA SER A 43 12.89 -11.55 -17.37
C SER A 43 11.60 -12.25 -16.89
N GLN A 44 11.51 -13.56 -17.06
CA GLN A 44 10.31 -14.33 -16.74
C GLN A 44 10.19 -14.64 -15.25
N ASN A 45 11.28 -15.08 -14.63
CA ASN A 45 11.25 -15.57 -13.25
C ASN A 45 11.44 -14.45 -12.22
N VAL A 46 12.18 -13.40 -12.57
CA VAL A 46 12.46 -12.28 -11.65
C VAL A 46 11.64 -11.06 -12.05
N GLY A 47 11.71 -10.64 -13.32
CA GLY A 47 11.03 -9.43 -13.80
C GLY A 47 9.52 -9.47 -13.60
N MET A 48 8.85 -10.51 -14.10
CA MET A 48 7.40 -10.66 -13.96
C MET A 48 6.98 -10.79 -12.50
N MET A 49 7.68 -11.64 -11.72
CA MET A 49 7.38 -11.82 -10.30
C MET A 49 7.51 -10.53 -9.49
N LEU A 50 8.54 -9.73 -9.74
CA LEU A 50 8.71 -8.44 -9.06
C LEU A 50 7.61 -7.46 -9.46
N LEU A 51 7.22 -7.42 -10.73
CA LEU A 51 6.17 -6.54 -11.24
C LEU A 51 4.81 -6.86 -10.58
N GLU A 52 4.45 -8.14 -10.50
CA GLU A 52 3.20 -8.57 -9.86
C GLU A 52 3.20 -8.27 -8.35
N LYS A 53 4.29 -8.61 -7.65
CA LYS A 53 4.42 -8.35 -6.20
C LYS A 53 4.37 -6.85 -5.89
N THR A 54 5.06 -6.01 -6.64
CA THR A 54 5.06 -4.55 -6.43
C THR A 54 3.70 -3.94 -6.75
N PHE A 55 3.00 -4.43 -7.78
CA PHE A 55 1.65 -3.99 -8.09
C PHE A 55 0.64 -4.34 -6.98
N PHE A 56 0.65 -5.59 -6.51
CA PHE A 56 -0.22 -6.04 -5.42
C PHE A 56 0.00 -5.19 -4.16
N ARG A 57 1.25 -4.95 -3.78
CA ARG A 57 1.62 -4.12 -2.62
C ARG A 57 1.17 -2.68 -2.75
N LYS A 58 1.32 -2.09 -3.94
CA LYS A 58 0.82 -0.73 -4.22
C LYS A 58 -0.69 -0.64 -4.01
N ILE A 59 -1.44 -1.68 -4.41
CA ILE A 59 -2.89 -1.74 -4.17
C ILE A 59 -3.19 -1.90 -2.67
N GLN A 60 -2.50 -2.80 -1.98
CA GLN A 60 -2.74 -3.02 -0.54
C GLN A 60 -2.44 -1.78 0.29
N SER A 61 -1.29 -1.15 0.05
CA SER A 61 -0.91 0.11 0.71
C SER A 61 -1.98 1.20 0.50
N ARG A 62 -2.50 1.36 -0.74
CA ARG A 62 -3.60 2.29 -1.01
C ARG A 62 -4.85 2.00 -0.19
N LYS A 63 -5.23 0.73 -0.03
CA LYS A 63 -6.39 0.34 0.79
C LYS A 63 -6.21 0.71 2.26
N ILE A 64 -5.02 0.46 2.81
CA ILE A 64 -4.69 0.82 4.20
C ILE A 64 -4.82 2.33 4.42
N PHE A 65 -4.27 3.14 3.51
CA PHE A 65 -4.38 4.60 3.61
C PHE A 65 -5.83 5.09 3.49
N LEU A 66 -6.62 4.54 2.57
CA LEU A 66 -8.05 4.87 2.46
C LEU A 66 -8.81 4.50 3.73
N HIS A 67 -8.49 3.36 4.36
CA HIS A 67 -9.15 2.95 5.59
C HIS A 67 -8.80 3.88 6.75
N ARG A 68 -7.51 4.26 6.87
CA ARG A 68 -7.05 5.25 7.84
C ARG A 68 -7.78 6.58 7.70
N GLU A 69 -7.82 7.13 6.48
CA GLU A 69 -8.50 8.40 6.19
C GLU A 69 -9.99 8.32 6.52
N SER A 70 -10.65 7.21 6.20
CA SER A 70 -12.05 6.98 6.56
C SER A 70 -12.29 6.98 8.06
N PHE A 71 -11.41 6.38 8.86
CA PHE A 71 -11.55 6.42 10.33
C PHE A 71 -11.28 7.80 10.90
N GLU A 72 -10.28 8.51 10.39
CA GLU A 72 -9.98 9.88 10.81
C GLU A 72 -11.18 10.81 10.54
N ALA A 73 -11.82 10.69 9.38
CA ALA A 73 -13.03 11.44 9.06
C ALA A 73 -14.20 11.15 10.03
N ILE A 74 -14.37 9.88 10.44
CA ILE A 74 -15.39 9.50 11.42
C ILE A 74 -15.08 10.10 12.80
N LEU A 75 -13.81 10.09 13.22
CA LEU A 75 -13.39 10.69 14.50
C LEU A 75 -13.60 12.19 14.51
N THR A 76 -13.19 12.90 13.44
CA THR A 76 -13.42 14.35 13.31
C THR A 76 -14.91 14.68 13.45
N LYS A 77 -15.78 13.91 12.79
CA LYS A 77 -17.22 14.11 12.91
C LYS A 77 -17.74 13.87 14.33
N ALA A 78 -17.20 12.88 15.04
CA ALA A 78 -17.57 12.62 16.44
C ALA A 78 -17.10 13.74 17.38
N GLU A 79 -15.94 14.35 17.12
CA GLU A 79 -15.44 15.53 17.84
C GLU A 79 -16.29 16.77 17.57
N GLU A 80 -16.68 17.01 16.31
CA GLU A 80 -17.60 18.10 15.93
C GLU A 80 -18.96 17.98 16.63
N LEU A 81 -19.53 16.76 16.68
CA LEU A 81 -20.78 16.49 17.39
C LEU A 81 -20.63 16.71 18.90
N LEU A 82 -19.50 16.31 19.49
CA LEU A 82 -19.21 16.56 20.90
C LEU A 82 -19.14 18.06 21.21
N ALA A 83 -18.43 18.82 20.37
CA ALA A 83 -18.33 20.27 20.51
C ALA A 83 -19.71 20.94 20.44
N LYS A 84 -20.57 20.49 19.53
CA LYS A 84 -21.95 20.96 19.43
C LYS A 84 -22.75 20.64 20.71
N CYS A 85 -22.70 19.39 21.20
CA CYS A 85 -23.42 19.02 22.42
C CYS A 85 -22.97 19.84 23.64
N TYR A 86 -21.68 20.19 23.70
CA TYR A 86 -21.14 21.06 24.74
C TYR A 86 -21.67 22.49 24.65
N ASP A 87 -21.79 23.05 23.44
CA ASP A 87 -22.38 24.37 23.21
C ASP A 87 -23.86 24.39 23.61
N ASP A 88 -24.64 23.41 23.14
CA ASP A 88 -26.06 23.24 23.47
C ASP A 88 -26.26 23.14 25.00
N TYR A 89 -25.43 22.34 25.69
CA TYR A 89 -25.40 22.25 27.15
C TYR A 89 -25.10 23.59 27.83
N SER A 90 -24.08 24.32 27.34
CA SER A 90 -23.67 25.61 27.89
C SER A 90 -24.78 26.66 27.76
N ILE A 91 -25.46 26.69 26.62
CA ILE A 91 -26.60 27.57 26.35
C ILE A 91 -27.77 27.22 27.29
N ALA A 92 -28.12 25.94 27.42
CA ALA A 92 -29.21 25.49 28.29
C ALA A 92 -28.94 25.84 29.76
N TYR A 93 -27.70 25.65 30.23
CA TYR A 93 -27.27 26.05 31.55
C TYR A 93 -27.41 27.57 31.78
N ALA A 94 -26.93 28.39 30.84
CA ALA A 94 -27.04 29.84 30.94
C ALA A 94 -28.51 30.31 30.98
N ALA A 95 -29.37 29.70 30.16
CA ALA A 95 -30.80 29.98 30.16
C ALA A 95 -31.46 29.62 31.50
N PHE A 96 -31.14 28.46 32.08
CA PHE A 96 -31.63 28.07 33.41
C PHE A 96 -31.12 29.00 34.52
N ALA A 97 -29.85 29.42 34.44
CA ALA A 97 -29.24 30.33 35.41
C ALA A 97 -29.91 31.72 35.42
N GLN A 98 -30.32 32.22 34.25
CA GLN A 98 -31.02 33.49 34.11
C GLN A 98 -32.48 33.44 34.60
N SER A 99 -33.19 32.32 34.39
CA SER A 99 -34.56 32.14 34.89
C SER A 99 -34.77 30.70 35.32
N ARG A 100 -34.92 30.50 36.63
CA ARG A 100 -35.12 29.17 37.20
C ARG A 100 -36.59 28.77 37.07
N SER A 101 -36.87 27.87 36.13
CA SER A 101 -38.18 27.23 35.97
C SER A 101 -38.04 25.71 35.81
N PRO A 102 -39.07 24.91 36.15
CA PRO A 102 -39.04 23.45 35.96
C PRO A 102 -38.77 23.04 34.51
N GLN A 103 -39.31 23.79 33.55
CA GLN A 103 -39.10 23.54 32.13
C GLN A 103 -37.62 23.70 31.74
N ARG A 104 -36.99 24.82 32.12
CA ARG A 104 -35.57 25.05 31.81
C ARG A 104 -34.63 24.09 32.53
N LEU A 105 -35.02 23.62 33.72
CA LEU A 105 -34.28 22.59 34.44
C LEU A 105 -34.29 21.26 33.67
N ALA A 106 -35.43 20.88 33.09
CA ALA A 106 -35.54 19.68 32.25
C ALA A 106 -34.67 19.80 30.99
N GLU A 107 -34.77 20.92 30.26
CA GLU A 107 -33.95 21.20 29.06
C GLU A 107 -32.44 21.15 29.36
N TYR A 108 -32.01 21.71 30.51
CA TYR A 108 -30.63 21.64 30.99
C TYR A 108 -30.18 20.19 31.24
N TYR A 109 -30.99 19.39 31.94
CA TYR A 109 -30.64 17.99 32.21
C TYR A 109 -30.58 17.15 30.93
N ASP A 110 -31.49 17.37 29.98
CA ASP A 110 -31.49 16.65 28.71
C ASP A 110 -30.22 16.98 27.90
N ALA A 111 -29.86 18.26 27.79
CA ALA A 111 -28.63 18.69 27.11
C ALA A 111 -27.37 18.16 27.81
N HIS A 112 -27.35 18.15 29.14
CA HIS A 112 -26.25 17.58 29.93
C HIS A 112 -26.08 16.08 29.66
N ASN A 113 -27.18 15.31 29.72
CA ASN A 113 -27.16 13.88 29.50
C ASN A 113 -26.67 13.54 28.08
N LEU A 114 -27.12 14.31 27.07
CA LEU A 114 -26.67 14.14 25.70
C LEU A 114 -25.17 14.44 25.55
N TYR A 115 -24.68 15.53 26.16
CA TYR A 115 -23.27 15.87 26.17
C TYR A 115 -22.41 14.76 26.81
N VAL A 116 -22.80 14.27 27.99
CA VAL A 116 -22.07 13.20 28.68
C VAL A 116 -22.05 11.91 27.87
N GLN A 117 -23.18 11.53 27.26
CA GLN A 117 -23.24 10.36 26.38
C GLN A 117 -22.29 10.51 25.17
N GLN A 118 -22.32 11.66 24.51
CA GLN A 118 -21.45 11.91 23.36
C GLN A 118 -19.97 11.96 23.78
N LEU A 119 -19.66 12.51 24.95
CA LEU A 119 -18.30 12.53 25.50
C LEU A 119 -17.75 11.12 25.70
N HIS A 120 -18.54 10.23 26.31
CA HIS A 120 -18.14 8.83 26.48
C HIS A 120 -17.98 8.11 25.13
N ALA A 121 -18.90 8.35 24.19
CA ALA A 121 -18.82 7.75 22.86
C ALA A 121 -17.54 8.20 22.11
N THR A 122 -17.28 9.51 22.04
CA THR A 122 -16.11 10.07 21.36
C THR A 122 -14.82 9.60 22.01
N ASN A 123 -14.73 9.61 23.35
CA ASN A 123 -13.54 9.11 24.06
C ASN A 123 -13.30 7.62 23.78
N GLY A 124 -14.35 6.79 23.79
CA GLY A 124 -14.24 5.37 23.47
C GLY A 124 -13.78 5.13 22.02
N MET A 125 -14.25 5.95 21.07
CA MET A 125 -13.81 5.88 19.67
C MET A 125 -12.32 6.25 19.53
N ILE A 126 -11.88 7.32 20.20
CA ILE A 126 -10.48 7.77 20.21
C ILE A 126 -9.59 6.68 20.81
N GLU A 127 -9.96 6.16 21.99
CA GLU A 127 -9.22 5.10 22.66
C GLU A 127 -9.09 3.87 21.76
N GLN A 128 -10.20 3.36 21.22
CA GLN A 128 -10.19 2.19 20.33
C GLN A 128 -9.35 2.44 19.07
N TYR A 129 -9.43 3.64 18.47
CA TYR A 129 -8.67 3.97 17.28
C TYR A 129 -7.17 3.97 17.54
N TYR A 130 -6.71 4.70 18.56
CA TYR A 130 -5.28 4.86 18.82
C TYR A 130 -4.64 3.65 19.49
N SER A 131 -5.38 2.92 20.33
CA SER A 131 -4.83 1.75 21.03
C SER A 131 -4.89 0.45 20.22
N VAL A 132 -5.84 0.31 19.29
CA VAL A 132 -6.07 -0.94 18.57
C VAL A 132 -6.01 -0.76 17.06
N THR A 133 -6.84 0.13 16.49
CA THR A 133 -7.05 0.16 15.04
C THR A 133 -5.84 0.70 14.28
N LEU A 134 -5.32 1.87 14.68
CA LEU A 134 -4.18 2.49 14.02
C LEU A 134 -2.90 1.63 14.11
N PRO A 135 -2.53 1.05 15.28
CA PRO A 135 -1.41 0.13 15.36
C PRO A 135 -1.53 -1.05 14.38
N LYS A 136 -2.71 -1.68 14.26
CA LYS A 136 -2.94 -2.78 13.31
C LYS A 136 -2.77 -2.35 11.86
N LEU A 137 -3.28 -1.17 11.50
CA LEU A 137 -3.08 -0.62 10.15
C LEU A 137 -1.60 -0.36 9.84
N LEU A 138 -0.82 0.04 10.83
CA LEU A 138 0.62 0.26 10.68
C LEU A 138 1.39 -1.06 10.59
N GLU A 139 1.01 -2.09 11.37
CA GLU A 139 1.55 -3.44 11.27
C GLU A 139 1.30 -4.04 9.86
N GLU A 140 0.07 -3.91 9.35
CA GLU A 140 -0.26 -4.32 7.97
C GLU A 140 0.57 -3.57 6.92
N LEU A 141 0.88 -2.29 7.16
CA LEU A 141 1.71 -1.49 6.27
C LEU A 141 3.19 -1.91 6.33
N GLU A 142 3.68 -2.24 7.52
CA GLU A 142 5.04 -2.74 7.75
C GLU A 142 5.25 -4.07 7.00
N ASP A 143 4.29 -5.00 7.11
CA ASP A 143 4.30 -6.25 6.35
C ASP A 143 4.37 -6.02 4.83
N VAL A 144 3.71 -4.98 4.31
CA VAL A 144 3.79 -4.62 2.88
C VAL A 144 5.19 -4.12 2.50
N SER A 145 5.88 -3.44 3.42
CA SER A 145 7.19 -2.79 3.23
C SER A 145 8.38 -3.74 3.42
N ILE A 146 8.34 -4.62 4.43
CA ILE A 146 9.47 -5.49 4.81
C ILE A 146 9.94 -6.40 3.66
N TYR A 147 9.03 -6.93 2.85
CA TYR A 147 9.44 -7.81 1.74
C TYR A 147 10.01 -7.06 0.52
N ILE A 148 10.32 -5.76 0.63
CA ILE A 148 11.01 -4.95 -0.41
C ILE A 148 12.52 -4.81 -0.10
N SER A 149 12.93 -5.05 1.15
CA SER A 149 14.34 -5.08 1.57
C SER A 149 14.93 -6.48 1.43
#